data_AF-A0A369LZ05-F1
#
_entry.id   AF-A0A369LZ05-F1
#
_cell.length_a   1.000
_cell.length_b   1.000
_cell.length_c   1.000
_cell.angle_alpha   90.00
_cell.angle_beta   90.00
_cell.angle_gamma   90.00
#
_symmetry.space_group_name_H-M   'P 1'
#
loop_
_entity.id
_entity.type
_entity.pdbx_description
1 polymer ?
#
loop_
_entity_poly.entity_id
_entity_poly.type
_entity_poly.pdbx_seq_one_letter_code
_entity_poly.pdbx_strand_id
1 'polypeptide(L)'
;MLEQDRNPLREGGQPVPQADKADEEPLKLYEFDAMIQKVPDIDGAYVEFPYDVRAEFGKGRVKVHATFDGAPYNGSLVRMGTPGHIIGIRKDIRAAIGKQPGDTVHVTVRERS
;
A
#
# COMPACT_ATOMS: atom_id res chain seq x y z
N MET A 1 43.12 15.21 -28.50
CA MET A 1 42.53 16.56 -28.49
C MET A 1 41.03 16.34 -28.66
N LEU A 2 40.27 16.33 -27.55
CA LEU A 2 39.31 17.39 -27.15
C LEU A 2 38.20 17.57 -28.21
N GLU A 3 36.90 17.60 -27.99
CA GLU A 3 35.99 17.62 -26.83
C GLU A 3 34.58 17.56 -27.48
N GLN A 4 33.70 16.64 -27.10
CA GLN A 4 32.44 16.91 -26.36
C GLN A 4 31.19 17.41 -27.15
N ASP A 5 30.09 16.70 -26.84
CA ASP A 5 28.76 17.21 -26.49
C ASP A 5 27.91 17.93 -27.54
N ARG A 6 26.77 17.31 -27.89
CA ARG A 6 25.42 17.78 -27.49
C ARG A 6 24.40 16.62 -27.48
N ASN A 7 24.23 15.98 -26.33
CA ASN A 7 22.96 15.34 -25.97
C ASN A 7 22.03 16.43 -25.41
N PRO A 8 20.84 16.68 -25.97
CA PRO A 8 19.91 17.64 -25.37
C PRO A 8 19.30 17.04 -24.10
N LEU A 9 19.64 17.69 -22.98
CA LEU A 9 18.99 17.57 -21.67
C LEU A 9 17.48 17.82 -21.76
N ARG A 10 16.69 17.07 -20.96
CA ARG A 10 15.49 17.46 -20.16
C ARG A 10 14.56 16.23 -20.01
N GLU A 11 14.05 15.82 -18.85
CA GLU A 11 13.77 16.49 -17.56
C GLU A 11 13.77 15.48 -16.40
N GLY A 12 13.98 15.97 -15.18
CA GLY A 12 13.33 15.43 -13.99
C GLY A 12 13.94 14.17 -13.37
N GLY A 13 15.13 14.30 -12.79
CA GLY A 13 15.64 13.29 -11.86
C GLY A 13 14.76 13.24 -10.59
N GLN A 14 14.16 12.08 -10.35
CA GLN A 14 14.02 11.61 -8.97
C GLN A 14 15.30 10.83 -8.65
N PRO A 15 16.02 11.16 -7.56
CA PRO A 15 17.12 10.33 -7.10
C PRO A 15 16.53 9.01 -6.60
N VAL A 16 16.74 7.94 -7.36
CA VAL A 16 16.56 6.59 -6.83
C VAL A 16 17.71 6.32 -5.86
N PRO A 17 17.47 6.08 -4.56
CA PRO A 17 18.53 5.63 -3.69
C PRO A 17 18.95 4.23 -4.14
N GLN A 18 20.25 4.13 -4.45
CA GLN A 18 21.00 2.91 -4.73
C GLN A 18 20.71 1.83 -3.68
N ALA A 19 20.30 0.64 -4.12
CA ALA A 19 20.49 -0.58 -3.35
C ALA A 19 20.94 -1.70 -4.30
N ASP A 20 22.24 -1.97 -4.22
CA ASP A 20 22.89 -3.17 -4.73
C ASP A 20 22.33 -4.38 -3.96
N LYS A 21 21.81 -5.39 -4.68
CA LYS A 21 21.94 -6.86 -4.49
C LYS A 21 20.67 -7.71 -4.68
N ALA A 22 20.77 -8.54 -5.72
CA ALA A 22 20.31 -9.94 -5.88
C ALA A 22 18.80 -10.27 -5.78
N ASP A 23 18.24 -10.70 -6.92
CA ASP A 23 17.06 -11.57 -7.08
C ASP A 23 15.94 -11.43 -6.03
N GLU A 24 15.32 -10.26 -5.94
CA GLU A 24 13.97 -10.12 -5.40
C GLU A 24 13.06 -9.74 -6.57
N GLU A 25 12.18 -10.67 -7.00
CA GLU A 25 11.04 -10.30 -7.83
C GLU A 25 10.36 -9.11 -7.13
N PRO A 26 10.18 -7.95 -7.79
CA PRO A 26 9.83 -6.72 -7.11
C PRO A 26 8.53 -6.94 -6.36
N LEU A 27 8.60 -6.95 -5.02
CA LEU A 27 7.43 -7.01 -4.16
C LEU A 27 6.51 -5.87 -4.60
N LYS A 28 5.42 -6.22 -5.28
CA LYS A 28 4.50 -5.22 -5.85
C LYS A 28 3.97 -4.35 -4.71
N LEU A 29 4.37 -3.08 -4.74
CA LEU A 29 3.89 -2.06 -3.83
C LEU A 29 2.68 -1.39 -4.48
N TYR A 30 1.56 -1.39 -3.76
CA TYR A 30 0.33 -0.71 -4.17
C TYR A 30 0.13 0.50 -3.27
N GLU A 31 -0.06 1.67 -3.86
CA GLU A 31 -0.27 2.92 -3.11
C GLU A 31 -1.56 3.55 -3.62
N PHE A 32 -2.52 3.76 -2.72
CA PHE A 32 -3.84 4.28 -3.07
C PHE A 32 -4.46 4.97 -1.85
N ASP A 33 -5.31 5.95 -2.13
CA ASP A 33 -6.10 6.61 -1.12
C ASP A 33 -7.44 5.89 -0.95
N ALA A 34 -7.78 5.57 0.29
CA ALA A 34 -9.03 4.91 0.62
C ALA A 34 -9.73 5.59 1.80
N MET A 35 -11.06 5.60 1.75
CA MET A 35 -11.86 6.08 2.87
C MET A 35 -11.91 5.00 3.96
N ILE A 36 -11.61 5.38 5.19
CA ILE A 36 -11.75 4.52 6.36
C ILE A 36 -13.23 4.26 6.59
N GLN A 37 -13.66 3.02 6.41
CA GLN A 37 -15.00 2.56 6.75
C GLN A 37 -15.02 2.01 8.18
N LYS A 38 -16.12 2.23 8.91
CA LYS A 38 -16.32 1.62 10.23
C LYS A 38 -17.06 0.30 10.05
N VAL A 39 -16.64 -0.74 10.75
CA VAL A 39 -17.46 -1.96 10.83
C VAL A 39 -18.63 -1.67 11.78
N PRO A 40 -19.89 -1.76 11.32
CA PRO A 40 -21.02 -1.75 12.25
C PRO A 40 -20.89 -3.00 13.14
N ASP A 41 -21.11 -2.88 14.44
CA ASP A 41 -20.99 -3.93 15.47
C ASP A 41 -19.65 -4.03 16.22
N ILE A 42 -18.51 -3.65 15.62
CA ILE A 42 -17.21 -3.65 16.30
C ILE A 42 -16.51 -2.30 16.23
N ASP A 43 -15.62 -2.01 17.18
CA ASP A 43 -14.77 -0.80 17.15
C ASP A 43 -13.66 -0.89 16.09
N GLY A 44 -13.80 -1.77 15.09
CA GLY A 44 -12.89 -1.95 13.98
C GLY A 44 -13.17 -0.94 12.86
N ALA A 45 -12.10 -0.55 12.16
CA ALA A 45 -12.21 0.10 10.86
C ALA A 45 -11.67 -0.82 9.79
N TYR A 46 -11.98 -0.52 8.54
CA TYR A 46 -11.39 -1.16 7.38
C TYR A 46 -11.32 -0.17 6.23
N VAL A 47 -10.49 -0.49 5.25
CA VAL A 47 -10.47 0.18 3.95
C VAL A 47 -10.74 -0.85 2.88
N GLU A 48 -11.38 -0.42 1.81
CA GLU A 48 -11.52 -1.23 0.61
C GLU A 48 -10.26 -1.10 -0.24
N PHE A 49 -9.78 -2.24 -0.72
CA PHE A 49 -8.65 -2.32 -1.64
C PHE A 49 -9.22 -2.27 -3.06
N PRO A 50 -8.91 -1.22 -3.86
CA PRO A 50 -9.52 -1.00 -5.18
C PRO A 50 -9.00 -1.98 -6.25
N TYR A 51 -7.95 -2.75 -5.96
CA TYR A 51 -7.39 -3.76 -6.87
C TYR A 51 -7.87 -5.17 -6.52
N ASP A 52 -7.80 -6.09 -7.48
CA ASP A 52 -8.22 -7.47 -7.26
C ASP A 52 -7.07 -8.31 -6.71
N VAL A 53 -7.09 -8.60 -5.41
CA VAL A 53 -6.04 -9.39 -4.74
C VAL A 53 -5.97 -10.81 -5.30
N ARG A 54 -7.07 -11.36 -5.81
CA ARG A 54 -7.06 -12.70 -6.39
C ARG A 54 -6.35 -12.70 -7.73
N ALA A 55 -6.49 -11.63 -8.51
CA ALA A 55 -5.72 -11.44 -9.74
C ALA A 55 -4.23 -11.19 -9.45
N GLU A 56 -3.92 -10.35 -8.46
CA GLU A 56 -2.54 -9.95 -8.18
C GLU A 56 -1.73 -11.00 -7.40
N PHE A 57 -2.35 -11.68 -6.42
CA PHE A 57 -1.68 -12.57 -5.47
C PHE A 57 -2.16 -14.03 -5.56
N GLY A 58 -3.21 -14.32 -6.33
CA GLY A 58 -3.69 -15.69 -6.58
C GLY A 58 -4.36 -16.40 -5.39
N LYS A 59 -4.47 -15.76 -4.21
CA LYS A 59 -4.97 -16.37 -2.96
C LYS A 59 -6.09 -15.52 -2.35
N GLY A 60 -7.08 -16.15 -1.73
CA GLY A 60 -8.21 -15.45 -1.08
C GLY A 60 -7.88 -14.84 0.30
N ARG A 61 -6.76 -15.22 0.91
CA ARG A 61 -6.19 -14.60 2.11
C ARG A 61 -4.71 -14.41 1.88
N VAL A 62 -4.26 -13.16 1.89
CA VAL A 62 -2.86 -12.80 1.64
C VAL A 62 -2.35 -12.02 2.83
N LYS A 63 -1.20 -12.44 3.36
CA LYS A 63 -0.49 -11.66 4.37
C LYS A 63 0.19 -10.50 3.66
N VAL A 64 -0.13 -9.29 4.10
CA VAL A 64 0.43 -8.08 3.51
C VAL A 64 0.95 -7.18 4.60
N HIS A 65 1.99 -6.44 4.28
CA HIS A 65 2.43 -5.33 5.09
C HIS A 65 1.82 -4.06 4.49
N ALA A 66 0.78 -3.55 5.13
CA ALA A 66 0.19 -2.27 4.78
C ALA A 66 0.89 -1.14 5.56
N THR A 67 0.80 0.10 5.09
CA THR A 67 1.02 1.28 5.92
C THR A 67 -0.12 2.24 5.69
N PHE A 68 -0.54 2.92 6.75
CA PHE A 68 -1.61 3.91 6.73
C PHE A 68 -1.00 5.24 7.10
N ASP A 69 -0.95 6.22 6.19
CA ASP A 69 -0.35 7.53 6.46
C ASP A 69 1.10 7.42 7.03
N GLY A 70 1.84 6.38 6.60
CA GLY A 70 3.18 6.04 7.12
C GLY A 70 3.20 5.15 8.37
N ALA A 71 2.07 4.89 9.03
CA ALA A 71 1.99 3.96 10.16
C ALA A 71 1.99 2.50 9.67
N PRO A 72 3.01 1.69 10.02
CA PRO A 72 3.12 0.32 9.54
C PRO A 72 2.06 -0.58 10.18
N TYR A 73 1.42 -1.40 9.35
CA TYR A 73 0.42 -2.36 9.73
C TYR A 73 0.69 -3.72 9.09
N ASN A 74 0.82 -4.74 9.90
CA ASN A 74 0.82 -6.11 9.42
C ASN A 74 -0.61 -6.63 9.41
N GLY A 75 -1.16 -6.74 8.19
CA GLY A 75 -2.54 -7.11 7.96
C GLY A 75 -2.67 -8.41 7.19
N SER A 76 -3.92 -8.75 6.93
CA SER A 76 -4.24 -9.73 5.91
C SER A 76 -5.37 -9.19 5.07
N LEU A 77 -5.19 -9.21 3.76
CA LEU A 77 -6.28 -8.94 2.83
C LEU A 77 -7.26 -10.11 2.93
N VAL A 78 -8.47 -9.78 3.37
CA VAL A 78 -9.56 -10.74 3.49
C VAL A 78 -10.71 -10.27 2.62
N ARG A 79 -11.42 -11.24 2.05
CA ARG A 79 -12.69 -11.00 1.38
C ARG A 79 -13.80 -11.51 2.28
N MET A 80 -14.60 -10.60 2.83
CA MET A 80 -15.69 -10.93 3.76
C MET A 80 -17.03 -10.54 3.12
N GLY A 81 -17.50 -11.34 2.16
CA GLY A 81 -18.80 -11.13 1.50
C GLY A 81 -18.91 -9.88 0.60
N THR A 82 -17.88 -9.04 0.56
CA THR A 82 -17.76 -7.90 -0.36
C THR A 82 -17.26 -8.33 -1.74
N PRO A 83 -17.58 -7.56 -2.82
CA PRO A 83 -17.00 -7.79 -4.13
C PRO A 83 -15.48 -7.56 -4.13
N GLY A 84 -15.00 -6.60 -3.32
CA GLY A 84 -13.58 -6.29 -3.14
C GLY A 84 -12.93 -6.94 -1.92
N HIS A 85 -11.60 -6.80 -1.83
CA HIS A 85 -10.84 -7.18 -0.64
C HIS A 85 -10.75 -5.99 0.30
N ILE A 86 -10.70 -6.27 1.60
CA ILE A 86 -10.60 -5.23 2.62
C ILE A 86 -9.40 -5.46 3.52
N ILE A 87 -8.85 -4.37 4.03
CA ILE A 87 -7.81 -4.38 5.06
C ILE A 87 -8.39 -3.74 6.31
N GLY A 88 -8.46 -4.51 7.40
CA GLY A 88 -8.85 -3.98 8.69
C GLY A 88 -7.81 -3.01 9.23
N ILE A 89 -8.23 -1.87 9.76
CA ILE A 89 -7.39 -0.92 10.48
C ILE A 89 -7.67 -1.06 11.97
N ARG A 90 -6.62 -1.33 12.75
CA ARG A 90 -6.72 -1.37 14.22
C ARG A 90 -6.98 0.02 14.80
N LYS A 91 -7.63 0.05 15.96
CA LYS A 91 -7.88 1.27 16.72
C LYS A 91 -6.59 2.01 17.05
N ASP A 92 -5.54 1.29 17.47
CA ASP A 92 -4.24 1.87 17.81
C ASP A 92 -3.61 2.62 16.63
N ILE A 93 -3.77 2.10 15.42
CA ILE A 93 -3.24 2.72 14.20
C ILE A 93 -4.02 3.97 13.85
N ARG A 94 -5.35 3.91 13.90
CA ARG A 94 -6.19 5.10 13.74
C ARG A 94 -5.85 6.20 14.73
N ALA A 95 -5.61 5.83 15.98
CA ALA A 95 -5.17 6.77 17.01
C ALA A 95 -3.78 7.35 16.71
N ALA A 96 -2.85 6.53 16.20
CA ALA A 96 -1.50 6.96 15.83
C ALA A 96 -1.49 7.93 14.63
N ILE A 97 -2.33 7.69 13.61
CA ILE A 97 -2.45 8.56 12.43
C ILE A 97 -3.44 9.72 12.62
N GLY A 98 -4.20 9.72 13.73
CA GLY A 98 -5.22 10.73 14.00
C GLY A 98 -6.39 10.75 13.02
N LYS A 99 -6.72 9.60 12.40
CA LYS A 99 -7.80 9.48 11.40
C LYS A 99 -8.99 8.70 11.96
N GLN A 100 -10.19 9.08 11.56
CA GLN A 100 -11.44 8.46 11.99
C GLN A 100 -12.20 7.87 10.80
N PRO A 101 -13.20 6.99 11.04
CA PRO A 101 -14.04 6.48 9.95
C PRO A 101 -14.76 7.63 9.25
N GLY A 102 -14.68 7.67 7.93
CA GLY A 102 -15.12 8.78 7.08
C GLY A 102 -13.97 9.63 6.54
N ASP A 103 -12.78 9.55 7.13
CA ASP A 103 -11.58 10.20 6.57
C ASP A 103 -10.94 9.36 5.46
N THR A 104 -10.26 10.07 4.55
CA THR A 104 -9.35 9.46 3.59
C THR A 104 -7.99 9.22 4.24
N VAL A 105 -7.46 8.01 4.07
CA VAL A 105 -6.12 7.60 4.49
C VAL A 105 -5.33 7.13 3.29
N HIS A 106 -4.05 7.51 3.26
CA HIS A 106 -3.13 7.01 2.26
C HIS A 106 -2.66 5.60 2.65
N VAL A 107 -2.93 4.61 1.81
CA VAL A 107 -2.64 3.20 2.11
C VAL A 107 -1.60 2.68 1.14
N THR A 108 -0.47 2.21 1.68
CA THR A 108 0.53 1.46 0.90
C THR A 108 0.42 -0.01 1.26
N VAL A 109 0.39 -0.94 0.32
CA VAL A 109 0.30 -2.38 0.58
C VAL A 109 1.42 -3.08 -0.16
N ARG A 110 2.20 -3.90 0.54
CA ARG A 110 3.18 -4.81 -0.08
C ARG A 110 2.84 -6.26 0.29
N GLU A 111 3.04 -7.19 -0.64
CA GLU A 111 3.02 -8.61 -0.29
C GLU A 111 4.05 -8.90 0.79
N ARG A 112 3.72 -9.80 1.72
CA ARG A 112 4.72 -10.44 2.56
C ARG A 112 4.69 -11.94 2.27
N SER A 113 5.74 -12.43 1.63
CA SER A 113 5.97 -13.83 1.28
C SER A 113 6.14 -14.71 2.52
#